data_AF-A0A6J2TCK3-F1
#
_entry.id   AF-A0A6J2TCK3-F1
#
_cell.length_a   1.000
_cell.length_b   1.000
_cell.length_c   1.000
_cell.angle_alpha   90.00
_cell.angle_beta   90.00
_cell.angle_gamma   90.00
#
_symmetry.space_group_name_H-M   'P 1'
#
loop_
_entity.id
_entity.type
_entity.pdbx_description
1 polymer ?
#
loop_
_entity_poly.entity_id
_entity_poly.type
_entity_poly.pdbx_seq_one_letter_code
_entity_poly.pdbx_strand_id
1 'polypeptide(L)'
;MSRMEPESCSSEEHSVSSRITLFNQHVEQHQHWQQINPFSHYNVRDIPKRYFLKEEYGRAPSGSRSEQRALRAQVQSLEEILKLCEVINTSGNCDGEELDAKKVAASLKFGTLFELYNTISDKLLGTLLRARKYNYVIFDGETLFQGRDDAVLVKLQRPFHDLRAEIVSKIENLRLIETVKETEQPALRNTHFS
;
A
#
# COMPACT_ATOMS: atom_id res chain seq x y z
N MET A 1 18.84 -55.04 -22.78
CA MET A 1 17.90 -54.23 -23.59
C MET A 1 16.97 -53.51 -22.63
N SER A 2 17.34 -52.30 -22.21
CA SER A 2 16.51 -51.48 -21.31
C SER A 2 15.32 -50.90 -22.09
N ARG A 3 14.13 -51.13 -21.56
CA ARG A 3 12.88 -50.53 -22.03
C ARG A 3 12.79 -49.15 -21.40
N MET A 4 12.89 -48.10 -22.23
CA MET A 4 12.66 -46.70 -21.84
C MET A 4 11.17 -46.49 -21.58
N GLU A 5 10.83 -46.06 -20.37
CA GLU A 5 9.54 -45.46 -20.03
C GLU A 5 9.49 -44.05 -20.66
N PRO A 6 8.42 -43.67 -21.37
CA PRO A 6 8.32 -42.33 -21.95
C PRO A 6 7.90 -41.31 -20.89
N GLU A 7 8.69 -40.24 -20.78
CA GLU A 7 8.35 -39.04 -20.01
C GLU A 7 7.09 -38.37 -20.57
N SER A 8 6.04 -38.25 -19.75
CA SER A 8 4.79 -37.58 -20.12
C SER A 8 4.95 -36.06 -20.11
N CYS A 9 5.10 -35.50 -21.31
CA CYS A 9 5.27 -34.09 -21.63
C CYS A 9 3.92 -33.31 -21.58
N SER A 10 3.81 -32.37 -20.63
CA SER A 10 3.12 -31.05 -20.68
C SER A 10 1.81 -30.82 -21.48
N SER A 11 0.94 -31.81 -21.65
CA SER A 11 -0.28 -31.69 -22.50
C SER A 11 -1.60 -31.42 -21.73
N GLU A 12 -1.60 -31.54 -20.40
CA GLU A 12 -2.81 -31.58 -19.58
C GLU A 12 -3.45 -30.19 -19.33
N GLU A 13 -2.66 -29.10 -19.38
CA GLU A 13 -3.16 -27.76 -19.01
C GLU A 13 -4.07 -27.09 -20.05
N HIS A 14 -4.09 -27.59 -21.29
CA HIS A 14 -4.92 -27.04 -22.38
C HIS A 14 -6.04 -27.97 -22.84
N SER A 15 -6.23 -29.11 -22.17
CA SER A 15 -7.29 -30.07 -22.47
C SER A 15 -8.67 -29.46 -22.25
N VAL A 16 -9.63 -29.80 -23.11
CA VAL A 16 -11.04 -29.37 -22.97
C VAL A 16 -11.61 -29.80 -21.61
N SER A 17 -11.23 -30.99 -21.13
CA SER A 17 -11.61 -31.49 -19.82
C SER A 17 -11.11 -30.60 -18.68
N SER A 18 -9.88 -30.09 -18.78
CA SER A 18 -9.30 -29.13 -17.81
C SER A 18 -10.06 -27.79 -17.81
N ARG A 19 -10.50 -27.32 -18.97
CA ARG A 19 -11.34 -26.11 -19.05
C ARG A 19 -12.73 -26.31 -18.44
N ILE A 20 -13.32 -27.49 -18.62
CA ILE A 20 -14.62 -27.85 -18.03
C ILE A 20 -14.50 -27.91 -16.49
N THR A 21 -13.45 -28.53 -15.95
CA THR A 21 -13.24 -28.58 -14.50
C THR A 21 -13.03 -27.19 -13.91
N LEU A 22 -12.21 -26.35 -14.54
CA LEU A 22 -12.03 -24.94 -14.12
C LEU A 22 -13.34 -24.15 -14.18
N PHE A 23 -14.15 -24.35 -15.23
CA PHE A 23 -15.45 -23.70 -15.35
C PHE A 23 -16.40 -24.14 -14.23
N ASN A 24 -16.51 -25.44 -13.97
CA ASN A 24 -17.36 -25.96 -12.91
C ASN A 24 -16.91 -25.44 -11.54
N GLN A 25 -15.59 -25.43 -11.27
CA GLN A 25 -15.02 -24.85 -10.05
C GLN A 25 -15.39 -23.36 -9.91
N HIS A 26 -15.33 -22.60 -11.00
CA HIS A 26 -15.72 -21.20 -10.99
C HIS A 26 -17.22 -21.01 -10.70
N VAL A 27 -18.07 -21.87 -11.27
CA VAL A 27 -19.52 -21.85 -11.01
C VAL A 27 -19.82 -22.15 -9.54
N GLU A 28 -19.19 -23.16 -8.95
CA GLU A 28 -19.36 -23.49 -7.53
C GLU A 28 -18.92 -22.34 -6.62
N GLN A 29 -17.75 -21.76 -6.88
CA GLN A 29 -17.26 -20.59 -6.16
C GLN A 29 -18.21 -19.39 -6.29
N HIS A 30 -18.74 -19.16 -7.50
CA HIS A 30 -19.69 -18.08 -7.75
C HIS A 30 -20.98 -18.29 -6.97
N GLN A 31 -21.58 -19.49 -7.05
CA GLN A 31 -22.79 -19.82 -6.29
C GLN A 31 -22.58 -19.62 -4.78
N HIS A 32 -21.44 -20.05 -4.26
CA HIS A 32 -21.08 -19.83 -2.86
C HIS A 32 -21.01 -18.34 -2.50
N TRP A 33 -20.37 -17.51 -3.34
CA TRP A 33 -20.32 -16.05 -3.14
C TRP A 33 -21.72 -15.39 -3.20
N GLN A 34 -22.61 -15.87 -4.08
CA GLN A 34 -23.97 -15.35 -4.18
C GLN A 34 -24.80 -15.68 -2.93
N GLN A 35 -24.58 -16.83 -2.30
CA GLN A 35 -25.26 -17.20 -1.04
C GLN A 35 -24.99 -16.21 0.10
N ILE A 36 -23.85 -15.53 0.08
CA ILE A 36 -23.40 -14.66 1.18
C ILE A 36 -23.42 -13.18 0.80
N ASN A 37 -23.93 -12.86 -0.38
CA ASN A 37 -24.04 -11.51 -0.89
C ASN A 37 -25.38 -10.89 -0.47
N PRO A 38 -25.39 -9.76 0.26
CA PRO A 38 -26.63 -9.14 0.71
C PRO A 38 -27.50 -8.56 -0.41
N PHE A 39 -26.96 -8.43 -1.62
CA PHE A 39 -27.69 -7.92 -2.77
C PHE A 39 -28.29 -9.02 -3.67
N SER A 40 -28.05 -10.29 -3.34
CA SER A 40 -28.49 -11.43 -4.16
C SER A 40 -29.74 -12.12 -3.63
N HIS A 41 -30.12 -11.84 -2.39
CA HIS A 41 -31.31 -12.40 -1.75
C HIS A 41 -32.38 -11.33 -1.61
N TYR A 42 -33.64 -11.73 -1.79
CA TYR A 42 -34.78 -10.84 -1.56
C TYR A 42 -34.95 -10.48 -0.08
N ASN A 43 -34.53 -11.37 0.83
CA ASN A 43 -34.63 -11.18 2.27
C ASN A 43 -33.25 -11.30 2.93
N VAL A 44 -32.81 -10.20 3.56
CA VAL A 44 -31.49 -10.07 4.18
C VAL A 44 -31.36 -10.95 5.44
N ARG A 45 -32.49 -11.39 6.03
CA ARG A 45 -32.51 -12.21 7.24
C ARG A 45 -32.05 -13.65 7.02
N ASP A 46 -32.18 -14.15 5.80
CA ASP A 46 -31.86 -15.53 5.43
C ASP A 46 -30.37 -15.70 5.06
N ILE A 47 -29.60 -14.61 5.14
CA ILE A 47 -28.18 -14.60 4.79
C ILE A 47 -27.35 -15.16 5.95
N PRO A 48 -26.47 -16.13 5.69
CA PRO A 48 -25.51 -16.61 6.68
C PRO A 48 -24.66 -15.46 7.24
N LYS A 49 -24.62 -15.33 8.57
CA LYS A 49 -23.78 -14.33 9.22
C LYS A 49 -22.32 -14.73 9.07
N ARG A 50 -21.50 -13.82 8.53
CA ARG A 50 -20.05 -14.04 8.47
C ARG A 50 -19.44 -13.78 9.83
N TYR A 51 -18.76 -14.78 10.37
CA TYR A 51 -17.90 -14.59 11.53
C TYR A 51 -16.48 -14.25 11.04
N PHE A 52 -15.90 -13.18 11.58
CA PHE A 52 -14.53 -12.80 11.30
C PHE A 52 -13.73 -12.85 12.61
N LEU A 53 -12.51 -13.37 12.55
CA LEU A 53 -11.57 -13.18 13.65
C LEU A 53 -11.28 -11.68 13.78
N LYS A 54 -11.18 -11.19 15.02
CA LYS A 54 -10.96 -9.76 15.31
C LYS A 54 -9.71 -9.22 14.61
N GLU A 55 -8.67 -10.03 14.50
CA GLU A 55 -7.39 -9.71 13.85
C GLU A 55 -7.51 -9.54 12.33
N GLU A 56 -8.52 -10.17 11.72
CA GLU A 56 -8.72 -10.17 10.28
C GLU A 56 -9.82 -9.19 9.84
N TYR A 57 -10.42 -8.46 10.80
CA TYR A 57 -11.42 -7.45 10.50
C TYR A 57 -10.75 -6.22 9.87
N GLY A 58 -11.31 -5.72 8.76
CA GLY A 58 -10.75 -4.58 8.02
C GLY A 58 -9.50 -4.89 7.18
N ARG A 59 -9.04 -6.15 7.15
CA ARG A 59 -7.89 -6.59 6.31
C ARG A 59 -8.38 -7.33 5.07
N ALA A 60 -7.74 -7.06 3.93
CA ALA A 60 -7.98 -7.83 2.71
C ALA A 60 -7.55 -9.30 2.91
N PRO A 61 -8.21 -10.26 2.24
CA PRO A 61 -7.78 -11.66 2.28
C PRO A 61 -6.34 -11.80 1.79
N SER A 62 -5.57 -12.67 2.46
CA SER A 62 -4.18 -12.96 2.10
C SER A 62 -4.07 -13.45 0.65
N GLY A 63 -3.09 -12.96 -0.10
CA GLY A 63 -2.87 -13.34 -1.51
C GLY A 63 -3.91 -12.78 -2.48
N SER A 64 -4.89 -11.99 -2.00
CA SER A 64 -5.90 -11.39 -2.88
C SER A 64 -5.35 -10.19 -3.66
N ARG A 65 -5.97 -9.90 -4.81
CA ARG A 65 -5.71 -8.66 -5.58
C ARG A 65 -5.96 -7.40 -4.76
N SER A 66 -6.84 -7.47 -3.76
CA SER A 66 -7.10 -6.34 -2.86
C SER A 66 -5.95 -6.12 -1.88
N GLU A 67 -5.30 -7.18 -1.39
CA GLU A 67 -4.08 -7.05 -0.57
C GLU A 67 -2.94 -6.48 -1.42
N GLN A 68 -2.72 -7.00 -2.62
CA GLN A 68 -1.70 -6.48 -3.56
C GLN A 68 -1.90 -4.99 -3.83
N ARG A 69 -3.13 -4.56 -4.13
CA ARG A 69 -3.46 -3.13 -4.30
C ARG A 69 -3.16 -2.31 -3.06
N ALA A 70 -3.46 -2.83 -1.87
CA ALA A 70 -3.16 -2.15 -0.62
C ALA A 70 -1.65 -2.00 -0.37
N LEU A 71 -0.86 -3.03 -0.68
CA LEU A 71 0.61 -2.98 -0.60
C LEU A 71 1.19 -1.96 -1.59
N ARG A 72 0.77 -2.01 -2.86
CA ARG A 72 1.19 -1.05 -3.89
C ARG A 72 0.86 0.39 -3.50
N ALA A 73 -0.35 0.62 -2.98
CA ALA A 73 -0.75 1.95 -2.50
C ALA A 73 0.11 2.44 -1.33
N GLN A 74 0.55 1.54 -0.43
CA GLN A 74 1.49 1.89 0.63
C GLN A 74 2.88 2.23 0.08
N VAL A 75 3.40 1.46 -0.87
CA VAL A 75 4.69 1.72 -1.51
C VAL A 75 4.67 3.08 -2.23
N GLN A 76 3.67 3.31 -3.09
CA GLN A 76 3.50 4.58 -3.80
C GLN A 76 3.44 5.76 -2.83
N SER A 77 2.71 5.57 -1.74
CA SER A 77 2.59 6.58 -0.71
C SER A 77 3.92 6.89 0.00
N LEU A 78 4.79 5.91 0.21
CA LEU A 78 6.13 6.15 0.78
C LEU A 78 7.05 6.84 -0.23
N GLU A 79 6.93 6.51 -1.52
CA GLU A 79 7.66 7.19 -2.60
C GLU A 79 7.26 8.66 -2.71
N GLU A 80 5.98 8.99 -2.61
CA GLU A 80 5.47 10.37 -2.57
C GLU A 80 6.04 11.15 -1.37
N ILE A 81 6.12 10.51 -0.20
CA ILE A 81 6.72 11.10 1.00
C ILE A 81 8.23 11.31 0.82
N LEU A 82 8.94 10.35 0.22
CA LEU A 82 10.37 10.47 -0.05
C LEU A 82 10.65 11.69 -0.94
N LYS A 83 9.87 11.85 -2.00
CA LYS A 83 9.96 13.00 -2.91
C LYS A 83 9.67 14.33 -2.20
N LEU A 84 8.68 14.33 -1.29
CA LEU A 84 8.39 15.50 -0.45
C LEU A 84 9.60 15.89 0.42
N CYS A 85 10.20 14.92 1.11
CA CYS A 85 11.39 15.15 1.93
C CYS A 85 12.58 15.64 1.11
N GLU A 86 12.75 15.13 -0.11
CA GLU A 86 13.78 15.58 -1.05
C GLU A 86 13.58 17.04 -1.45
N VAL A 87 12.36 17.44 -1.83
CA VAL A 87 12.03 18.84 -2.16
C VAL A 87 12.31 19.77 -0.99
N ILE A 88 11.92 19.39 0.24
CA ILE A 88 12.21 20.18 1.44
C ILE A 88 13.71 20.27 1.69
N ASN A 89 14.48 19.21 1.47
CA ASN A 89 15.92 19.22 1.66
C ASN A 89 16.68 20.04 0.61
N THR A 90 16.21 20.04 -0.65
CA THR A 90 16.85 20.78 -1.75
C THR A 90 16.49 22.26 -1.74
N SER A 91 15.25 22.60 -1.38
CA SER A 91 14.75 23.99 -1.40
C SER A 91 14.71 24.65 -0.03
N GLY A 92 14.84 23.88 1.05
CA GLY A 92 14.83 24.36 2.42
C GLY A 92 16.15 24.97 2.85
N ASN A 93 16.08 25.82 3.87
CA ASN A 93 17.26 26.34 4.53
C ASN A 93 17.67 25.39 5.67
N CYS A 94 18.97 25.20 5.86
CA CYS A 94 19.48 24.51 7.03
C CYS A 94 19.48 25.50 8.21
N ASP A 95 18.59 25.28 9.17
CA ASP A 95 18.54 26.07 10.41
C ASP A 95 19.71 25.64 11.32
N GLY A 96 20.93 26.11 11.03
CA GLY A 96 22.09 25.83 11.89
C GLY A 96 23.39 26.44 11.38
N GLU A 97 23.93 27.41 12.13
CA GLU A 97 25.28 27.99 11.97
C GLU A 97 26.42 27.05 12.44
N GLU A 98 26.14 25.77 12.68
CA GLU A 98 27.08 24.85 13.32
C GLU A 98 27.67 23.86 12.31
N LEU A 99 28.93 24.13 11.92
CA LEU A 99 30.07 23.32 11.43
C LEU A 99 29.88 21.96 10.70
N ASP A 100 28.74 21.26 10.80
CA ASP A 100 28.43 19.99 10.15
C ASP A 100 27.08 20.08 9.39
N ALA A 101 27.10 20.66 8.19
CA ALA A 101 25.94 20.77 7.30
C ALA A 101 25.22 19.43 7.01
N LYS A 102 25.85 18.28 7.33
CA LYS A 102 25.27 16.93 7.19
C LYS A 102 24.26 16.54 8.27
N LYS A 103 24.24 17.20 9.43
CA LYS A 103 23.37 16.82 10.57
C LYS A 103 22.18 17.75 10.77
N VAL A 104 22.16 18.89 10.11
CA VAL A 104 21.10 19.89 10.26
C VAL A 104 19.86 19.42 9.50
N ALA A 105 18.71 19.48 10.15
CA ALA A 105 17.42 19.19 9.52
C ALA A 105 16.95 20.43 8.72
N ALA A 106 16.61 20.22 7.46
CA ALA A 106 16.12 21.30 6.59
C ALA A 106 14.72 21.78 7.01
N SER A 107 14.48 23.08 6.86
CA SER A 107 13.17 23.71 7.06
C SER A 107 12.77 24.54 5.85
N LEU A 108 11.47 24.56 5.54
CA LEU A 108 10.92 25.32 4.42
C LEU A 108 9.57 25.90 4.79
N LYS A 109 9.29 27.13 4.36
CA LYS A 109 7.97 27.76 4.55
C LYS A 109 6.91 27.06 3.72
N PHE A 110 5.71 26.90 4.28
CA PHE A 110 4.61 26.19 3.64
C PHE A 110 4.19 26.82 2.30
N GLY A 111 4.12 28.15 2.20
CA GLY A 111 3.72 28.83 0.96
C GLY A 111 4.67 28.51 -0.20
N THR A 112 5.98 28.59 0.05
CA THR A 112 7.00 28.24 -0.95
C THR A 112 6.97 26.75 -1.30
N LEU A 113 6.82 25.89 -0.30
CA LEU A 113 6.67 24.45 -0.51
C LEU A 113 5.43 24.15 -1.37
N PHE A 114 4.32 24.83 -1.12
CA PHE A 114 3.07 24.67 -1.86
C PHE A 114 3.23 25.05 -3.33
N GLU A 115 3.82 26.21 -3.63
CA GLU A 115 4.07 26.65 -5.00
C GLU A 115 4.99 25.69 -5.77
N LEU A 116 6.10 25.27 -5.14
CA LEU A 116 7.03 24.31 -5.73
C LEU A 116 6.36 22.95 -5.99
N TYR A 117 5.64 22.43 -5.00
CA TYR A 117 5.04 21.11 -5.08
C TYR A 117 3.80 21.08 -5.98
N ASN A 118 3.08 22.19 -6.16
CA ASN A 118 1.94 22.27 -7.08
C ASN A 118 2.34 21.98 -8.54
N THR A 119 3.60 22.25 -8.91
CA THR A 119 4.15 21.87 -10.22
C THR A 119 4.38 20.35 -10.34
N ILE A 120 4.53 19.67 -9.20
CA ILE A 120 4.87 18.24 -9.09
C ILE A 120 3.60 17.38 -8.90
N SER A 121 2.73 17.76 -7.97
CA SER A 121 1.48 17.07 -7.62
C SER A 121 0.52 17.96 -6.83
N ASP A 122 -0.77 17.76 -7.05
CA ASP A 122 -1.91 18.37 -6.36
C ASP A 122 -2.17 17.81 -4.94
N LYS A 123 -1.38 16.83 -4.47
CA LYS A 123 -1.66 16.07 -3.24
C LYS A 123 -0.86 16.50 -2.01
N LEU A 124 -0.19 17.66 -2.06
CA LEU A 124 0.78 18.07 -1.02
C LEU A 124 0.25 17.89 0.41
N LEU A 125 -0.97 18.35 0.69
CA LEU A 125 -1.52 18.29 2.05
C LEU A 125 -1.71 16.85 2.54
N GLY A 126 -2.21 15.97 1.68
CA GLY A 126 -2.35 14.54 1.99
C GLY A 126 -1.01 13.86 2.24
N THR A 127 0.01 14.21 1.44
CA THR A 127 1.37 13.71 1.61
C THR A 127 2.01 14.23 2.90
N LEU A 128 1.81 15.50 3.25
CA LEU A 128 2.30 16.12 4.50
C LEU A 128 1.70 15.44 5.74
N LEU A 129 0.38 15.28 5.77
CA LEU A 129 -0.31 14.62 6.89
C LEU A 129 0.18 13.18 7.06
N ARG A 130 0.47 12.51 5.95
CA ARG A 130 1.00 11.15 6.00
C ARG A 130 2.46 11.09 6.45
N ALA A 131 3.30 11.99 5.96
CA ALA A 131 4.68 12.13 6.44
C ALA A 131 4.73 12.43 7.94
N ARG A 132 3.79 13.23 8.44
CA ARG A 132 3.60 13.50 9.87
C ARG A 132 3.19 12.27 10.65
N LYS A 133 2.28 11.43 10.13
CA LYS A 133 1.92 10.15 10.75
C LYS A 133 3.13 9.23 10.98
N TYR A 134 4.13 9.30 10.10
CA TYR A 134 5.38 8.55 10.22
C TYR A 134 6.50 9.30 10.95
N ASN A 135 6.26 10.49 11.49
CA ASN A 135 7.27 11.29 12.18
C ASN A 135 8.49 11.62 11.29
N TYR A 136 8.23 11.99 10.03
CA TYR A 136 9.26 12.48 9.11
C TYR A 136 9.29 13.99 8.98
N VAL A 137 8.11 14.62 9.16
CA VAL A 137 7.90 16.05 9.01
C VAL A 137 7.13 16.57 10.21
N ILE A 138 7.50 17.76 10.68
CA ILE A 138 6.85 18.49 11.77
C ILE A 138 6.48 19.88 11.27
N PHE A 139 5.27 20.32 11.59
CA PHE A 139 4.76 21.67 11.37
C PHE A 139 3.71 22.00 12.43
N ASP A 140 3.50 23.29 12.67
CA ASP A 140 2.56 23.76 13.68
C ASP A 140 1.11 23.71 13.19
N GLY A 141 0.18 23.31 14.08
CA GLY A 141 -1.25 23.15 13.78
C GLY A 141 -1.65 21.70 13.44
N GLU A 142 -2.92 21.48 13.06
CA GLU A 142 -3.43 20.17 12.62
C GLU A 142 -3.28 19.99 11.11
N THR A 143 -3.49 21.06 10.36
CA THR A 143 -3.45 21.15 8.90
C THR A 143 -3.02 22.56 8.50
N LEU A 144 -2.61 22.75 7.24
CA LEU A 144 -2.12 24.03 6.71
C LEU A 144 -2.98 24.46 5.52
N PHE A 145 -3.34 25.74 5.47
CA PHE A 145 -4.14 26.32 4.41
C PHE A 145 -3.35 27.40 3.65
N GLN A 146 -3.40 27.35 2.32
CA GLN A 146 -2.78 28.35 1.45
C GLN A 146 -3.38 29.74 1.72
N GLY A 147 -2.55 30.78 1.70
CA GLY A 147 -2.94 32.18 1.93
C GLY A 147 -3.13 32.56 3.41
N ARG A 148 -3.29 31.57 4.30
CA ARG A 148 -3.37 31.77 5.75
C ARG A 148 -2.08 31.35 6.46
N ASP A 149 -1.61 30.15 6.15
CA ASP A 149 -0.53 29.48 6.88
C ASP A 149 0.80 29.46 6.08
N ASP A 150 0.93 30.32 5.07
CA ASP A 150 2.08 30.33 4.15
C ASP A 150 3.42 30.58 4.86
N ALA A 151 3.39 31.28 6.00
CA ALA A 151 4.56 31.57 6.82
C ALA A 151 4.98 30.42 7.75
N VAL A 152 4.15 29.37 7.91
CA VAL A 152 4.44 28.25 8.80
C VAL A 152 5.63 27.45 8.27
N LEU A 153 6.56 27.11 9.16
CA LEU A 153 7.73 26.30 8.82
C LEU A 153 7.39 24.81 8.86
N VAL A 154 7.65 24.15 7.74
CA VAL A 154 7.64 22.70 7.60
C VAL A 154 9.07 22.20 7.76
N LYS A 155 9.33 21.47 8.85
CA LYS A 155 10.66 21.00 9.24
C LYS A 155 10.77 19.49 9.05
N LEU A 156 11.90 19.02 8.55
CA LEU A 156 12.25 17.60 8.65
C LEU A 156 12.58 17.28 10.11
N GLN A 157 12.14 16.11 10.59
CA GLN A 157 12.41 15.72 11.98
C GLN A 157 13.87 15.25 12.20
N ARG A 158 14.51 14.77 11.14
CA ARG A 158 15.86 14.20 11.11
C ARG A 158 16.55 14.63 9.81
N PRO A 159 17.89 14.53 9.72
CA PRO A 159 18.60 14.78 8.47
C PRO A 159 18.08 13.87 7.35
N PHE A 160 18.04 14.41 6.13
CA PHE A 160 17.45 13.73 4.97
C PHE A 160 18.04 12.36 4.70
N HIS A 161 19.35 12.18 4.91
CA HIS A 161 20.03 10.91 4.71
C HIS A 161 19.41 9.76 5.54
N ASP A 162 19.13 10.02 6.81
CA ASP A 162 18.61 9.01 7.74
C ASP A 162 17.14 8.70 7.43
N LEU A 163 16.36 9.74 7.11
CA LEU A 163 14.97 9.59 6.68
C LEU A 163 14.89 8.77 5.38
N ARG A 164 15.76 9.07 4.41
CA ARG A 164 15.81 8.35 3.14
C ARG A 164 16.13 6.87 3.36
N ALA A 165 17.14 6.55 4.16
CA ALA A 165 17.50 5.16 4.45
C ALA A 165 16.33 4.37 5.05
N GLU A 166 15.62 4.98 6.01
CA GLU A 166 14.45 4.33 6.65
C GLU A 166 13.29 4.13 5.67
N ILE A 167 12.96 5.15 4.86
CA ILE A 167 11.87 5.08 3.89
C ILE A 167 12.17 4.02 2.82
N VAL A 168 13.39 4.00 2.28
CA VAL A 168 13.82 3.01 1.29
C VAL A 168 13.75 1.60 1.87
N SER A 169 14.25 1.39 3.09
CA SER A 169 14.14 0.09 3.76
C SER A 169 12.69 -0.35 3.94
N LYS A 170 11.77 0.55 4.30
CA LYS A 170 10.33 0.24 4.39
C LYS A 170 9.74 -0.14 3.03
N ILE A 171 10.11 0.56 1.96
CA ILE A 171 9.66 0.25 0.60
C ILE A 171 10.15 -1.15 0.19
N GLU A 172 11.42 -1.46 0.42
CA GLU A 172 11.99 -2.78 0.11
C GLU A 172 11.28 -3.90 0.87
N ASN A 173 11.06 -3.72 2.17
CA ASN A 173 10.30 -4.69 2.98
C ASN A 173 8.87 -4.92 2.44
N LEU A 174 8.17 -3.87 2.02
CA LEU A 174 6.83 -3.99 1.44
C LEU A 174 6.84 -4.71 0.09
N ARG A 175 7.84 -4.44 -0.75
CA ARG A 175 8.01 -5.13 -2.04
C ARG A 175 8.35 -6.61 -1.85
N LEU A 176 9.16 -6.96 -0.85
CA LEU A 176 9.41 -8.36 -0.48
C LEU A 176 8.14 -9.08 -0.01
N ILE A 177 7.28 -8.40 0.77
CA ILE A 177 5.99 -8.98 1.17
C ILE A 177 5.09 -9.23 -0.04
N GLU A 178 5.09 -8.34 -1.03
CA GLU A 178 4.33 -8.50 -2.26
C GLU A 178 4.78 -9.74 -3.04
N THR A 179 6.09 -9.92 -3.25
CA THR A 179 6.63 -11.05 -4.02
C THR A 179 6.45 -12.40 -3.33
N VAL A 180 6.62 -12.46 -2.00
CA VAL A 180 6.45 -13.72 -1.26
C VAL A 180 5.01 -14.23 -1.35
N LYS A 181 4.03 -13.32 -1.23
CA LYS A 181 2.60 -13.66 -1.20
C LYS A 181 1.96 -13.94 -2.56
N GLU A 182 2.60 -13.54 -3.66
CA GLU A 182 2.16 -13.94 -5.01
C GLU A 182 2.25 -15.45 -5.22
N THR A 183 3.08 -16.15 -4.43
CA THR A 183 3.28 -17.60 -4.51
C THR A 183 2.18 -18.39 -3.79
N GLU A 184 1.40 -17.77 -2.90
CA GLU A 184 0.31 -18.42 -2.18
C GLU A 184 -1.01 -18.18 -2.91
N GLN A 185 -1.67 -19.24 -3.39
CA GLN A 185 -3.03 -19.10 -3.92
C GLN A 185 -3.94 -18.57 -2.80
N PRO A 186 -4.82 -17.60 -3.08
CA PRO A 186 -5.75 -17.10 -2.09
C PRO A 186 -6.67 -18.25 -1.68
N ALA A 187 -6.41 -18.83 -0.51
CA ALA A 187 -7.33 -19.77 0.10
C ALA A 187 -8.67 -19.04 0.24
N LEU A 188 -9.75 -19.66 -0.26
CA LEU A 188 -11.09 -19.20 0.07
C LEU A 188 -11.14 -19.14 1.60
N ARG A 189 -11.24 -17.93 2.14
CA ARG A 189 -11.25 -17.71 3.59
C ARG A 189 -12.31 -18.65 4.13
N ASN A 190 -11.93 -19.54 5.06
CA ASN A 190 -12.84 -20.47 5.71
C ASN A 190 -13.88 -19.63 6.47
N THR A 191 -14.90 -19.19 5.76
CA THR A 191 -16.08 -18.58 6.31
C THR A 191 -16.82 -19.74 6.94
N HIS A 192 -16.58 -19.96 8.23
CA HIS A 192 -17.49 -20.75 9.03
C HIS A 192 -18.82 -20.02 9.01
N PHE A 193 -19.75 -20.54 8.24
CA PHE A 193 -21.14 -20.16 8.27
C PHE A 193 -21.80 -20.95 9.39
N SER A 194 -22.49 -20.27 10.30
CA SER A 194 -23.49 -20.89 11.18
C SER A 194 -24.86 -20.72 10.58
#